data_AF-F0QUX2-F1
#
_entry.id   AF-F0QUX2-F1
#
_cell.length_a   1.000
_cell.length_b   1.000
_cell.length_c   1.000
_cell.angle_alpha   90.00
_cell.angle_beta   90.00
_cell.angle_gamma   90.00
#
_symmetry.space_group_name_H-M   'P 1'
#
loop_
_entity.id
_entity.type
_entity.pdbx_description
1 polymer ?
#
loop_
_entity_poly.entity_id
_entity_poly.type
_entity_poly.pdbx_seq_one_letter_code
_entity_poly.pdbx_strand_id
1 'polypeptide(L)' 'MYVSKTLVIGRCWRCGRKIFKYDDYYVCPKCHAIYCPTCAKKVFYKCPADGTPLEAK' A
#
# COMPACT_ATOMS: atom_id res chain seq x y z
N MET A 1 -10.20 -17.02 -18.45
CA MET A 1 -10.11 -15.54 -18.39
C MET A 1 -8.83 -15.15 -17.67
N TYR A 2 -7.76 -14.84 -18.42
CA TYR A 2 -6.50 -14.37 -17.83
C TYR A 2 -6.60 -12.84 -17.73
N VAL A 3 -7.06 -12.34 -16.59
CA VAL A 3 -7.08 -10.90 -16.32
C VAL A 3 -5.62 -10.47 -16.19
N SER A 4 -5.10 -9.83 -17.22
CA SER A 4 -3.78 -9.22 -17.22
C SER A 4 -3.69 -8.27 -16.02
N LYS A 5 -2.95 -8.68 -14.98
CA LYS A 5 -2.65 -7.89 -13.78
C LYS A 5 -1.65 -6.76 -14.11
N THR A 6 -1.93 -5.97 -15.15
CA THR A 6 -1.02 -4.95 -15.69
C THR A 6 -1.33 -3.54 -15.22
N LEU A 7 -2.30 -3.35 -14.32
CA LEU A 7 -2.50 -2.08 -13.60
C LEU A 7 -1.81 -2.13 -12.24
N VAL A 8 -0.49 -1.91 -12.26
CA VAL A 8 0.31 -1.69 -11.05
C VAL A 8 -0.01 -0.28 -10.56
N ILE A 9 -0.67 -0.14 -9.40
CA ILE A 9 -0.94 1.16 -8.78
C ILE A 9 0.36 1.83 -8.36
N GLY A 10 1.30 1.03 -7.85
CA GLY A 10 2.59 1.51 -7.38
C GLY A 10 3.38 0.43 -6.69
N ARG A 11 4.43 0.85 -5.98
CA ARG A 11 5.23 -0.04 -5.13
C ARG A 11 5.05 0.38 -3.69
N CYS A 12 5.05 -0.61 -2.80
CA CYS A 12 5.08 -0.33 -1.38
C CYS A 12 6.37 0.42 -1.03
N TRP A 13 6.25 1.54 -0.32
CA TRP A 13 7.39 2.36 0.11
C TRP A 13 8.39 1.58 0.97
N ARG A 14 7.90 0.61 1.76
CA ARG A 14 8.72 -0.17 2.69
C ARG A 14 9.25 -1.47 2.09
N CYS A 15 8.39 -2.23 1.38
CA CYS A 15 8.71 -3.58 0.91
C CYS A 15 9.14 -3.61 -0.57
N GLY A 16 8.97 -2.53 -1.33
CA GLY A 16 9.22 -2.49 -2.78
C GLY A 16 8.30 -3.37 -3.62
N ARG A 17 7.43 -4.16 -2.98
CA ARG A 17 6.49 -5.07 -3.63
C ARG A 17 5.54 -4.28 -4.51
N LYS A 18 5.35 -4.75 -5.75
CA LYS A 18 4.37 -4.20 -6.68
C LYS A 18 2.97 -4.46 -6.11
N ILE A 19 2.17 -3.41 -6.08
CA ILE A 19 0.78 -3.43 -5.63
C ILE A 19 -0.08 -3.33 -6.87
N PHE A 20 -0.96 -4.29 -7.05
CA PHE A 20 -1.87 -4.35 -8.19
C PHE A 20 -3.21 -3.73 -7.81
N LYS A 21 -3.94 -3.22 -8.80
CA LYS A 21 -5.24 -2.57 -8.60
C LYS A 21 -6.33 -3.44 -7.97
N TYR A 22 -6.12 -4.75 -7.95
CA TYR A 22 -7.05 -5.74 -7.40
C TYR A 22 -6.65 -6.27 -6.03
N ASP A 23 -5.47 -5.90 -5.51
CA ASP A 23 -5.02 -6.31 -4.18
C ASP A 23 -5.38 -5.22 -3.16
N ASP A 24 -5.75 -5.60 -1.94
CA ASP A 24 -5.98 -4.63 -0.85
C ASP A 24 -4.70 -3.84 -0.57
N TYR A 25 -4.77 -2.51 -0.63
CA TYR A 25 -3.62 -1.64 -0.41
C TYR A 25 -3.93 -0.52 0.55
N TYR A 26 -2.89 -0.06 1.24
CA TYR A 26 -3.01 0.98 2.24
C TYR A 26 -2.27 2.22 1.74
N VAL A 27 -2.89 3.39 1.87
CA VAL A 27 -2.30 4.64 1.45
C VAL A 27 -2.30 5.63 2.61
N CYS A 28 -1.19 6.33 2.76
CA CYS A 28 -1.07 7.47 3.66
C CYS A 28 -1.69 8.71 3.01
N PRO A 29 -2.73 9.35 3.58
CA PRO A 29 -3.35 10.53 2.98
C PRO A 29 -2.43 11.76 2.94
N LYS A 30 -1.49 11.88 3.88
CA LYS A 30 -0.54 13.01 3.95
C LYS A 30 0.63 12.87 2.98
N CYS A 31 1.23 11.70 2.99
CA CYS A 31 2.50 11.45 2.33
C CYS A 31 2.35 10.69 1.01
N HIS A 32 1.12 10.28 0.68
CA HIS A 32 0.77 9.47 -0.49
C HIS A 32 1.59 8.17 -0.63
N ALA A 33 2.28 7.77 0.44
CA ALA A 33 3.04 6.54 0.49
C ALA A 33 2.07 5.36 0.48
N ILE A 34 2.34 4.43 -0.44
CA ILE A 34 1.55 3.22 -0.61
C ILE A 34 2.22 2.11 0.21
N TYR A 35 1.42 1.30 0.88
CA TYR A 35 1.86 0.18 1.72
C TYR A 35 1.15 -1.11 1.34
N CYS A 36 1.95 -2.19 1.31
CA CYS A 36 1.46 -3.56 1.18
C CYS A 36 0.71 -3.96 2.47
N PRO A 37 -0.33 -4.83 2.43
CA PRO A 37 -1.15 -5.19 3.61
C PRO A 37 -0.31 -5.81 4.73
N THR A 38 0.76 -6.51 4.36
CA THR A 38 1.74 -7.06 5.31
C THR A 38 2.57 -5.97 5.98
N CYS A 39 2.97 -4.92 5.24
CA CYS A 39 3.69 -3.79 5.84
C CYS A 39 2.76 -2.94 6.69
N ALA A 40 1.52 -2.71 6.27
CA ALA A 40 0.50 -1.99 7.03
C ALA A 40 0.26 -2.66 8.39
N LYS A 41 0.11 -4.00 8.44
CA LYS A 41 0.05 -4.75 9.70
C LYS A 41 1.29 -4.55 10.57
N LYS A 42 2.50 -4.61 9.99
CA LYS A 42 3.76 -4.42 10.74
C LYS A 42 3.95 -3.02 11.31
N VAL A 43 3.34 -2.01 10.70
CA VAL A 43 3.36 -0.63 11.20
C VAL A 43 2.11 -0.29 12.02
N PHE A 44 1.30 -1.28 12.40
CA PHE A 44 0.04 -1.09 13.13
C PHE A 44 -0.90 -0.09 12.44
N TYR A 45 -0.95 -0.14 11.11
CA TYR A 45 -1.72 0.79 10.28
C TYR A 45 -1.33 2.26 10.48
N LYS A 46 -0.07 2.55 10.84
CA LYS A 46 0.44 3.92 10.97
C LYS A 46 1.58 4.16 9.99
N CYS A 47 1.61 5.35 9.40
CA CYS A 47 2.73 5.73 8.57
C CYS A 47 3.99 5.94 9.43
N PRO A 48 5.15 5.34 9.10
CA PRO A 48 6.39 5.54 9.87
C PRO A 48 6.98 6.95 9.75
N ALA A 49 6.58 7.75 8.76
CA ALA A 49 7.06 9.13 8.59
C ALA A 49 6.23 10.12 9.41
N ASP A 50 4.90 10.01 9.37
CA ASP A 50 3.99 11.02 9.92
C ASP A 50 3.18 10.53 11.13
N GLY A 51 3.22 9.23 11.45
CA GLY A 51 2.38 8.62 12.47
C GLY A 51 0.88 8.56 12.12
N THR A 52 0.48 9.05 10.93
CA THR A 52 -0.91 9.08 10.49
C THR A 52 -1.48 7.69 10.25
N PRO A 53 -2.74 7.44 10.60
CA PRO A 53 -3.40 6.18 10.27
C PRO A 53 -3.45 5.99 8.75
N LEU A 54 -3.15 4.78 8.32
CA LEU A 54 -3.19 4.35 6.92
C LEU A 54 -4.63 4.02 6.54
N GLU A 55 -5.09 4.58 5.43
CA GLU A 55 -6.43 4.28 4.89
C GLU A 55 -6.35 3.10 3.92
N ALA A 56 -7.28 2.16 4.05
CA ALA A 56 -7.43 1.05 3.12
C ALA A 56 -8.19 1.52 1.87
N LYS A 57 -7.69 1.19 0.68
CA LYS A 57 -8.34 1.44 -0.62
C LYS A 57 -8.36 0.19 -1.49
#